data_AF-A0A7C4XLL0-F1
#
_entry.id   AF-A0A7C4XLL0-F1
#
_cell.length_a   1.000
_cell.length_b   1.000
_cell.length_c   1.000
_cell.angle_alpha   90.00
_cell.angle_beta   90.00
_cell.angle_gamma   90.00
#
_symmetry.space_group_name_H-M   'P 1'
#
loop_
_entity.id
_entity.type
_entity.pdbx_description
1 polymer ?
#
loop_
_entity_poly.entity_id
_entity_poly.type
_entity_poly.pdbx_seq_one_letter_code
_entity_poly.pdbx_strand_id
1 'polypeptide(L)' 'MSSKDMKPQVLPGVLKLYVRIPPERVKVLVCSRNEVIKELEARTQTKIYLDEVNCYATIEPASPNTPV' A
#
# COMPACT_ATOMS: atom_id res chain seq x y z
N MET A 1 -25.81 -19.00 -19.22
CA MET A 1 -24.49 -18.34 -19.37
C MET A 1 -23.88 -18.24 -17.99
N SER A 2 -22.72 -18.87 -17.79
CA SER A 2 -22.08 -19.06 -16.48
C SER A 2 -21.27 -17.81 -16.10
N SER A 3 -21.46 -17.32 -14.88
CA SER A 3 -20.84 -16.11 -14.30
C SER A 3 -19.32 -16.23 -14.05
N LYS A 4 -18.57 -16.91 -14.92
CA LYS A 4 -17.16 -17.27 -14.73
C LYS A 4 -16.15 -16.34 -15.40
N ASP A 5 -16.58 -15.32 -16.14
CA ASP A 5 -15.67 -14.49 -16.96
C ASP A 5 -15.76 -12.98 -16.71
N MET A 6 -16.10 -12.55 -15.50
CA MET A 6 -15.94 -11.13 -15.14
C MET A 6 -14.52 -10.91 -14.62
N LYS A 7 -13.55 -10.82 -15.55
CA LYS A 7 -12.20 -10.36 -15.22
C LYS A 7 -12.33 -8.93 -14.64
N PRO A 8 -11.83 -8.67 -13.42
CA PRO A 8 -11.84 -7.32 -12.86
C PRO A 8 -11.20 -6.36 -13.89
N GLN A 9 -11.86 -5.23 -14.18
CA GLN A 9 -11.25 -4.21 -15.03
C GLN A 9 -10.08 -3.61 -14.25
N VAL A 10 -8.86 -4.01 -14.63
CA VAL A 10 -7.63 -3.47 -14.07
C VAL A 10 -7.29 -2.22 -14.87
N LEU A 11 -7.19 -1.07 -14.20
CA LEU A 11 -6.58 0.13 -14.80
C LEU A 11 -5.05 -0.08 -14.81
N PRO A 12 -4.42 -0.34 -15.97
CA PRO A 12 -2.99 -0.53 -16.05
C PRO A 12 -2.35 0.85 -15.92
N GLY A 13 -1.74 1.11 -14.78
CA GLY A 13 -1.10 2.36 -14.45
C GLY A 13 -0.69 2.27 -12.99
N VAL A 14 0.60 2.42 -12.72
CA VAL A 14 1.18 2.31 -11.38
C VAL A 14 0.58 3.41 -10.49
N LEU A 15 -0.51 3.10 -9.79
CA LEU A 15 -1.12 4.00 -8.81
C LEU A 15 -0.20 4.05 -7.59
N LYS A 16 0.60 5.10 -7.49
CA LYS A 16 1.40 5.41 -6.30
C LYS A 16 0.75 6.55 -5.55
N LEU A 17 0.46 6.32 -4.28
CA LEU A 17 0.11 7.39 -3.35
C LEU A 17 1.37 7.82 -2.63
N TYR A 18 1.68 9.11 -2.73
CA TYR A 18 2.75 9.75 -1.99
C TYR A 18 2.12 10.54 -0.84
N VAL A 19 2.39 10.13 0.38
CA VAL A 19 1.74 10.70 1.57
C VAL A 19 2.81 11.23 2.51
N ARG A 20 2.67 12.49 2.92
CA ARG A 20 3.48 13.05 4.01
C ARG A 20 2.94 12.55 5.34
N ILE A 21 3.82 12.03 6.18
CA ILE A 21 3.48 11.49 7.50
C ILE A 21 3.96 12.49 8.57
N PRO A 22 3.16 12.75 9.61
CA PRO A 22 3.64 13.52 10.75
C PRO A 22 4.85 12.83 11.42
N PRO A 23 5.96 13.54 11.73
CA PRO A 23 7.19 12.94 12.24
C PRO A 23 6.98 12.02 13.46
N GLU A 24 6.07 12.39 14.37
CA GLU A 24 5.73 11.61 15.56
C GLU A 24 5.07 10.26 15.23
N ARG A 25 4.49 10.10 14.03
CA ARG A 25 3.87 8.86 13.55
C ARG A 25 4.85 7.94 12.84
N VAL A 26 5.96 8.46 12.30
CA VAL A 26 6.99 7.66 11.61
C VAL A 26 7.51 6.57 12.54
N LYS A 27 7.83 6.90 13.79
CA LYS A 27 8.30 5.91 14.78
C LYS A 27 7.29 4.79 15.02
N VAL A 28 6.00 5.11 15.11
CA VAL A 28 4.93 4.11 15.31
C VAL A 28 4.88 3.10 14.16
N LEU A 29 5.13 3.54 12.92
CA LEU A 29 5.11 2.68 11.75
C LEU A 29 6.34 1.74 11.68
N VAL A 30 7.50 2.20 12.19
CA VAL A 30 8.77 1.46 12.17
C VAL A 30 9.00 0.61 13.42
N CYS A 31 8.24 0.85 14.50
CA CYS A 31 8.33 0.09 15.74
C CYS A 31 8.13 -1.42 15.51
N SER A 32 8.70 -2.21 16.43
CA SER A 32 8.52 -3.67 16.50
C SER A 32 8.76 -4.38 15.15
N ARG A 33 9.90 -4.14 14.50
CA ARG A 33 10.29 -4.80 13.22
C ARG A 33 9.24 -4.62 12.10
N ASN A 34 8.68 -3.42 12.01
CA ASN A 34 7.70 -3.02 10.99
C ASN A 34 6.39 -3.84 11.03
N GLU A 35 5.98 -4.34 12.20
CA GLU A 35 4.73 -5.10 12.37
C GLU A 35 3.50 -4.31 11.90
N VAL A 36 3.44 -3.01 12.22
CA VAL A 36 2.33 -2.13 11.80
C VAL A 36 2.27 -2.01 10.28
N ILE A 37 3.42 -1.82 9.62
CA ILE A 37 3.50 -1.74 8.16
C ILE A 37 3.03 -3.07 7.53
N LYS A 38 3.51 -4.22 8.04
CA LYS A 38 3.13 -5.54 7.53
C LYS A 38 1.62 -5.80 7.64
N GLU A 39 1.03 -5.43 8.78
CA GLU A 39 -0.40 -5.57 9.00
C GLU A 39 -1.21 -4.69 8.03
N LEU A 40 -0.76 -3.44 7.83
CA LEU A 40 -1.39 -2.53 6.87
C LEU A 40 -1.31 -3.10 5.45
N GLU A 41 -0.11 -3.48 4.99
CA GLU A 41 0.12 -4.10 3.67
C GLU A 41 -0.78 -5.33 3.45
N ALA A 42 -0.89 -6.21 4.44
CA ALA A 42 -1.73 -7.40 4.37
C ALA A 42 -3.23 -7.05 4.23
N ARG A 43 -3.72 -6.08 5.01
CA ARG A 43 -5.13 -5.66 5.00
C ARG A 43 -5.51 -4.88 3.76
N THR A 44 -4.61 -4.07 3.22
CA THR A 44 -4.89 -3.19 2.07
C THR A 44 -4.41 -3.76 0.74
N GLN A 45 -3.71 -4.90 0.75
CA GLN A 45 -3.11 -5.50 -0.46
C GLN A 45 -2.19 -4.51 -1.18
N THR A 46 -1.39 -3.79 -0.40
CA THR A 46 -0.42 -2.79 -0.89
C THR A 46 0.99 -3.14 -0.43
N LYS A 47 1.96 -2.42 -0.99
CA LYS A 47 3.32 -2.27 -0.46
C LYS A 47 3.50 -0.84 0.01
N ILE A 48 4.13 -0.66 1.16
CA ILE A 48 4.35 0.63 1.81
C ILE A 48 5.85 0.81 2.02
N TYR A 49 6.41 1.83 1.38
CA TYR A 49 7.81 2.22 1.55
C TYR A 49 7.87 3.52 2.33
N LEU A 50 8.68 3.57 3.37
CA LEU A 50 8.82 4.73 4.25
C LEU A 50 10.18 5.39 4.07
N ASP A 51 10.19 6.69 3.82
CA ASP A 51 11.33 7.57 3.98
C ASP A 51 11.24 8.22 5.35
N GLU A 52 11.97 7.66 6.32
CA GLU A 52 11.98 8.12 7.70
C GLU A 52 12.62 9.49 7.87
N VAL A 53 13.58 9.83 7.01
CA VAL A 53 14.33 11.10 7.09
C VAL A 53 13.44 12.25 6.64
N ASN A 54 12.73 12.07 5.52
CA ASN A 54 11.86 13.10 4.95
C ASN A 54 10.40 12.98 5.42
N CYS A 55 10.07 11.94 6.20
CA CYS A 55 8.73 11.67 6.71
C CYS A 55 7.68 11.50 5.60
N TYR A 56 8.01 10.70 4.57
CA TYR A 56 7.09 10.37 3.48
C TYR A 56 6.87 8.86 3.38
N ALA A 57 5.67 8.44 2.98
CA ALA A 57 5.40 7.09 2.54
C ALA A 57 4.99 7.05 1.07
N THR A 58 5.48 6.04 0.36
CA THR A 58 4.99 5.63 -0.95
C THR A 58 4.16 4.38 -0.77
N ILE A 59 2.91 4.40 -1.21
CA ILE A 59 1.99 3.26 -1.16
C ILE A 59 1.66 2.86 -2.59
N GLU A 60 1.91 1.61 -2.94
CA GLU A 60 1.58 1.05 -4.25
C GLU A 60 0.80 -0.27 -4.09
N PRO A 61 -0.04 -0.66 -5.04
CA PRO A 61 -0.66 -1.98 -5.04
C PRO A 61 0.37 -3.11 -4.98
N ALA A 62 0.07 -4.16 -4.23
CA ALA A 62 0.93 -5.35 -4.17
C ALA A 62 0.96 -6.14 -5.49
N SER A 63 -0.06 -5.94 -6.34
CA SER A 63 -0.15 -6.52 -7.68
C SER A 63 -0.65 -5.48 -8.68
N PRO A 64 -0.32 -5.60 -9.98
CA PRO A 64 -0.85 -4.71 -11.01
C PRO A 64 -2.38 -4.77 -11.11
N ASN A 65 -2.99 -5.83 -10.60
CA ASN A 65 -4.43 -6.03 -10.57
C ASN A 65 -4.98 -5.51 -9.23
N THR A 66 -5.24 -4.21 -9.15
CA THR A 66 -6.05 -3.68 -8.04
C THR A 66 -7.52 -3.87 -8.40
N PRO A 67 -8.31 -4.67 -7.65
CA PRO A 67 -9.75 -4.73 -7.88
C PRO A 67 -10.36 -3.37 -7.54
N VAL A 68 -11.08 -2.79 -8.49
CA VAL A 68 -11.98 -1.63 -8.31
C VAL A 68 -13.39 -2.08 -8.03
#